data_AF-A0A1I7UVE5-F1
#
_entry.id   AF-A0A1I7UVE5-F1
#
_cell.length_a   1.000
_cell.length_b   1.000
_cell.length_c   1.000
_cell.angle_alpha   90.00
_cell.angle_beta   90.00
_cell.angle_gamma   90.00
#
_symmetry.space_group_name_H-M   'P 1'
#
loop_
_entity.id
_entity.type
_entity.pdbx_description
1 polymer ?
#
loop_
_entity_poly.entity_id
_entity_poly.type
_entity_poly.pdbx_seq_one_letter_code
_entity_poly.pdbx_strand_id
1 'polypeptide(L)'
;MLSQDLLSLPTLIIEHIFKKTPVFDLVNFSLSSDFANEAVNQFNYRNTPQIEVTLKPQNTLDFYIEISVLDGSGVWRIEKKDRKRPRNMERIGDDFVVIQKSVSSENLTIITTDILRTTSSLIHQIEKIYKEIDLTITFSDMMLSEISGISSWKLVSEAKRIKMIDSDLDSFSDFQKLLTANQELVLDGGAVEFGQELTVKTIEVKGSRLDYNMLNCENLILNEWIYTEDEALDYIGKWKNGGLDRLKTFKLLNADHQWISFEFEGIPWTQGPRFYETDQGLIDYSEGVDWIREDGRVVTLVFTMEGVKVDPMETPRSMRRTALFLVWP
;
A
#
# COMPACT_ATOMS: atom_id res chain seq x y z
N MET A 1 -18.04 -10.64 32.02
CA MET A 1 -19.36 -10.22 32.54
C MET A 1 -20.10 -9.25 31.62
N LEU A 2 -19.44 -8.35 30.86
CA LEU A 2 -20.14 -7.42 29.95
C LEU A 2 -20.80 -8.05 28.69
N SER A 3 -20.34 -9.22 28.22
CA SER A 3 -20.83 -9.81 26.96
C SER A 3 -22.21 -10.48 27.06
N GLN A 4 -22.55 -11.09 28.19
CA GLN A 4 -23.84 -11.76 28.36
C GLN A 4 -25.01 -10.78 28.47
N ASP A 5 -24.79 -9.60 29.06
CA ASP A 5 -25.83 -8.58 29.21
C ASP A 5 -26.18 -7.93 27.87
N LEU A 6 -25.17 -7.61 27.04
CA LEU A 6 -25.38 -7.02 25.71
C LEU A 6 -26.11 -7.97 24.75
N LEU A 7 -25.76 -9.26 24.79
CA LEU A 7 -26.32 -10.27 23.89
C LEU A 7 -27.71 -10.77 24.32
N SER A 8 -28.20 -10.31 25.49
CA SER A 8 -29.58 -10.54 25.93
C SER A 8 -30.60 -9.58 25.29
N LEU A 9 -30.11 -8.53 24.61
CA LEU A 9 -30.96 -7.54 23.94
C LEU A 9 -31.62 -8.11 22.68
N PRO A 10 -32.76 -7.53 22.24
CA PRO A 10 -33.35 -7.86 20.94
C PRO A 10 -32.35 -7.70 19.78
N THR A 11 -32.38 -8.63 18.82
CA THR A 11 -31.44 -8.68 17.68
C THR A 11 -31.33 -7.36 16.93
N LEU A 12 -32.45 -6.66 16.72
CA LEU A 12 -32.47 -5.34 16.06
C LEU A 12 -31.70 -4.27 16.83
N ILE A 13 -31.72 -4.31 18.17
CA ILE A 13 -30.98 -3.38 19.01
C ILE A 13 -29.49 -3.72 18.96
N ILE A 14 -29.14 -5.01 19.03
CA ILE A 14 -27.75 -5.48 18.90
C ILE A 14 -27.16 -5.06 17.56
N GLU A 15 -27.89 -5.28 16.46
CA GLU A 15 -27.47 -4.90 15.12
C GLU A 15 -27.15 -3.40 15.03
N HIS A 16 -28.02 -2.56 15.59
CA HIS A 16 -27.83 -1.12 15.58
C HIS A 16 -26.64 -0.68 16.44
N ILE A 17 -26.39 -1.35 17.56
CA ILE A 17 -25.21 -1.11 18.40
C ILE A 17 -23.94 -1.51 17.65
N PHE A 18 -23.88 -2.72 17.11
CA PHE A 18 -22.69 -3.24 16.42
C PHE A 18 -22.34 -2.42 15.17
N LYS A 19 -23.34 -2.00 14.38
CA LYS A 19 -23.11 -1.13 13.21
C LYS A 19 -22.55 0.26 13.55
N LYS A 20 -22.65 0.69 14.80
CA LYS A 20 -22.10 1.95 15.30
C LYS A 20 -20.85 1.77 16.17
N THR A 21 -20.51 0.53 16.49
CA THR A 21 -19.33 0.23 17.31
C THR A 21 -18.09 0.40 16.44
N PRO A 22 -17.02 1.06 16.94
CA PRO A 22 -15.76 1.15 16.22
C PRO A 22 -15.20 -0.23 15.85
N VAL A 23 -14.47 -0.31 14.74
CA VAL A 23 -13.95 -1.57 14.21
C VAL A 23 -13.14 -2.31 15.27
N PHE A 24 -12.24 -1.58 15.95
CA PHE A 24 -11.40 -2.11 17.02
C PHE A 24 -12.21 -2.78 18.15
N ASP A 25 -13.22 -2.09 18.67
CA ASP A 25 -14.06 -2.57 19.76
C ASP A 25 -14.90 -3.78 19.37
N LEU A 26 -15.46 -3.76 18.15
CA LEU A 26 -16.29 -4.85 17.66
C LEU A 26 -15.48 -6.14 17.45
N VAL A 27 -14.26 -6.00 16.90
CA VAL A 27 -13.33 -7.12 16.73
C VAL A 27 -12.92 -7.67 18.10
N ASN A 28 -12.54 -6.81 19.05
CA ASN A 28 -12.20 -7.23 20.41
C ASN A 28 -13.36 -7.91 21.14
N PHE A 29 -14.59 -7.43 20.92
CA PHE A 29 -15.79 -8.09 21.42
C PHE A 29 -15.95 -9.49 20.81
N SER A 30 -15.74 -9.63 19.50
CA SER A 30 -15.80 -10.91 18.80
C SER A 30 -14.78 -11.94 19.32
N LEU A 31 -13.61 -11.49 19.78
CA LEU A 31 -12.56 -12.35 20.34
C LEU A 31 -12.88 -12.88 21.74
N SER A 32 -13.86 -12.30 22.44
CA SER A 32 -14.13 -12.62 23.85
C SER A 32 -14.74 -14.00 24.08
N SER A 33 -15.45 -14.56 23.09
CA SER A 33 -16.05 -15.90 23.14
C SER A 33 -16.60 -16.32 21.76
N ASP A 34 -16.77 -17.62 21.55
CA ASP A 34 -17.40 -18.15 20.33
C ASP A 34 -18.81 -17.59 20.10
N PHE A 35 -19.57 -17.38 21.17
CA PHE A 35 -20.92 -16.81 21.10
C PHE A 35 -20.90 -15.33 20.66
N ALA A 36 -19.96 -14.54 21.17
CA ALA A 36 -19.77 -13.16 20.71
C ALA A 36 -19.32 -13.12 19.25
N ASN A 37 -18.42 -14.03 18.86
CA ASN A 37 -17.96 -14.18 17.49
C ASN A 37 -19.13 -14.46 16.52
N GLU A 38 -19.98 -15.43 16.85
CA GLU A 38 -21.17 -15.76 16.06
C GLU A 38 -22.14 -14.58 15.97
N ALA A 39 -22.40 -13.91 17.11
CA ALA A 39 -23.29 -12.76 17.17
C ALA A 39 -22.82 -11.56 16.32
N VAL A 40 -21.52 -11.32 16.21
CA VAL A 40 -20.98 -10.24 15.35
C VAL A 40 -21.08 -10.62 13.88
N ASN A 41 -20.80 -11.88 13.52
CA ASN A 41 -20.74 -12.34 12.14
C ASN A 41 -22.10 -12.52 11.44
N GLN A 42 -23.21 -12.45 12.18
CA GLN A 42 -24.55 -12.61 11.61
C GLN A 42 -25.06 -11.37 10.85
N PHE A 43 -24.42 -10.21 11.05
CA PHE A 43 -24.86 -8.94 10.47
C PHE A 43 -24.02 -8.55 9.25
N ASN A 44 -24.62 -7.73 8.39
CA ASN A 44 -23.93 -7.13 7.26
C ASN A 44 -23.52 -5.69 7.60
N TYR A 45 -22.22 -5.43 7.63
CA TYR A 45 -21.63 -4.11 7.87
C TYR A 45 -21.36 -3.46 6.52
N ARG A 46 -21.84 -2.23 6.32
CA ARG A 46 -21.74 -1.55 5.01
C ARG A 46 -20.39 -0.87 4.77
N ASN A 47 -19.55 -0.78 5.80
CA ASN A 47 -18.28 -0.07 5.73
C ASN A 47 -17.16 -1.08 5.53
N THR A 48 -16.34 -0.88 4.50
CA THR A 48 -15.10 -1.63 4.28
C THR A 48 -14.01 -1.01 5.17
N PRO A 49 -13.53 -1.72 6.21
CA PRO A 49 -12.47 -1.22 7.07
C PRO A 49 -11.18 -1.04 6.29
N GLN A 50 -10.48 0.06 6.56
CA GLN A 50 -9.13 0.29 6.07
C GLN A 50 -8.14 -0.09 7.17
N ILE A 51 -7.36 -1.14 6.91
CA ILE A 51 -6.47 -1.77 7.88
C ILE A 51 -5.03 -1.64 7.41
N GLU A 52 -4.16 -1.12 8.28
CA GLU A 52 -2.72 -1.03 8.02
C GLU A 52 -1.95 -1.91 9.00
N VAL A 53 -1.24 -2.90 8.44
CA VAL A 53 -0.38 -3.84 9.16
C VAL A 53 1.07 -3.40 8.98
N THR A 54 1.69 -2.90 10.04
CA THR A 54 3.06 -2.40 10.03
C THR A 54 4.00 -3.35 10.75
N LEU A 55 5.01 -3.87 10.05
CA LEU A 55 6.12 -4.61 10.62
C LEU A 55 7.21 -3.62 11.02
N LYS A 56 7.67 -3.72 12.27
CA LYS A 56 8.70 -2.82 12.82
C LYS A 56 9.78 -3.64 13.54
N PRO A 57 11.05 -3.20 13.48
CA PRO A 57 12.12 -3.83 14.25
C PRO A 57 11.84 -3.65 15.74
N GLN A 58 11.97 -4.73 16.50
CA GLN A 58 11.99 -4.66 17.96
C GLN A 58 13.44 -4.56 18.45
N ASN A 59 14.28 -5.43 17.89
CA ASN A 59 15.69 -5.62 18.18
C ASN A 59 16.39 -6.05 16.88
N THR A 60 17.71 -6.24 16.90
CA THR A 60 18.49 -6.67 15.73
C THR A 60 18.10 -8.02 15.11
N LEU A 61 17.29 -8.85 15.81
CA LEU A 61 16.91 -10.20 15.37
C LEU A 61 15.41 -10.47 15.54
N ASP A 62 14.63 -9.48 15.97
CA ASP A 62 13.22 -9.68 16.29
C ASP A 62 12.40 -8.47 15.86
N PHE A 63 11.14 -8.72 15.56
CA PHE A 63 10.21 -7.71 15.08
C PHE A 63 8.88 -7.84 15.80
N TYR A 64 8.08 -6.79 15.72
CA TYR A 64 6.69 -6.81 16.15
C TYR A 64 5.80 -6.27 15.05
N ILE A 65 4.51 -6.55 15.16
CA ILE A 65 3.51 -6.07 14.21
C ILE A 65 2.54 -5.14 14.92
N GLU A 66 2.23 -4.02 14.30
CA GLU A 66 1.10 -3.17 14.66
C GLU A 66 0.02 -3.26 13.59
N ILE A 67 -1.18 -3.63 13.98
CA ILE A 67 -2.37 -3.57 13.13
C ILE A 67 -3.17 -2.35 13.60
N SER A 68 -3.34 -1.39 12.71
CA SER A 68 -4.08 -0.16 12.97
C SER A 68 -5.29 -0.06 12.05
N VAL A 69 -6.36 0.55 12.56
CA VAL A 69 -7.51 0.95 11.75
C VAL A 69 -7.33 2.43 11.41
N LEU A 70 -7.40 2.77 10.12
CA LEU A 70 -7.11 4.14 9.63
C LEU A 70 -8.09 5.21 10.14
N ASP A 71 -9.24 4.81 10.70
CA ASP A 71 -10.16 5.71 11.40
C ASP A 71 -9.68 6.14 12.80
N GLY A 72 -8.54 5.60 13.25
CA GLY A 72 -7.96 5.87 14.55
C GLY A 72 -8.64 5.13 15.70
N SER A 73 -9.49 4.14 15.43
CA SER A 73 -10.27 3.45 16.47
C SER A 73 -9.45 2.57 17.43
N GLY A 74 -8.22 2.21 17.08
CA GLY A 74 -7.29 1.53 17.97
C GLY A 74 -6.18 0.77 17.24
N VAL A 75 -5.26 0.20 18.03
CA VAL A 75 -4.09 -0.54 17.54
C VAL A 75 -3.92 -1.87 18.28
N TRP A 76 -3.74 -2.94 17.52
CA TRP A 76 -3.27 -4.22 18.04
C TRP A 76 -1.77 -4.35 17.83
N ARG A 77 -1.02 -4.57 18.91
CA ARG A 77 0.42 -4.80 18.87
C ARG A 77 0.73 -6.26 19.13
N ILE A 78 1.26 -6.97 18.14
CA ILE A 78 1.58 -8.40 18.19
C ILE A 78 3.09 -8.57 18.42
N GLU A 79 3.45 -9.19 19.54
CA GLU A 79 4.84 -9.44 19.93
C GLU A 79 5.10 -10.94 20.11
N LYS A 80 6.32 -11.38 19.78
CA LYS A 80 6.78 -12.72 20.13
C LYS A 80 7.32 -12.73 21.55
N LYS A 81 6.91 -13.70 22.37
CA LYS A 81 7.62 -14.03 23.62
C LYS A 81 7.69 -15.54 23.80
N ASP A 82 8.90 -16.06 23.94
CA ASP A 82 9.15 -17.43 24.36
C ASP A 82 8.79 -17.59 25.86
N ARG A 83 7.52 -17.88 26.12
CA ARG A 83 7.05 -18.26 27.46
C ARG A 83 6.46 -19.65 27.43
N LYS A 84 6.72 -20.42 28.49
CA LYS A 84 5.94 -21.62 28.81
C LYS A 84 4.46 -21.21 28.86
N ARG A 85 3.61 -21.92 28.12
CA ARG A 85 2.16 -21.67 27.97
C ARG A 85 1.53 -21.08 29.24
N PRO A 86 1.21 -19.77 29.25
CA PRO A 86 0.58 -19.12 30.40
C PRO A 86 -0.80 -19.72 30.67
N ARG A 87 -1.33 -19.56 31.90
CA ARG A 87 -2.66 -20.11 32.25
C ARG A 87 -3.83 -19.37 31.60
N ASN A 88 -3.64 -18.10 31.21
CA ASN A 88 -4.67 -17.23 30.67
C ASN A 88 -4.40 -16.97 29.18
N MET A 89 -4.67 -17.98 28.34
CA MET A 89 -4.54 -17.86 26.89
C MET A 89 -5.91 -17.75 26.26
N GLU A 90 -6.04 -16.85 25.29
CA GLU A 90 -7.20 -16.68 24.42
C GLU A 90 -6.89 -17.26 23.03
N ARG A 91 -7.91 -17.45 22.20
CA ARG A 91 -7.75 -18.05 20.86
C ARG A 91 -7.99 -17.00 19.78
N ILE A 92 -7.04 -16.88 18.85
CA ILE A 92 -7.20 -16.10 17.62
C ILE A 92 -6.89 -17.04 16.45
N GLY A 93 -7.90 -17.39 15.64
CA GLY A 93 -7.76 -18.47 14.65
C GLY A 93 -7.42 -19.80 15.31
N ASP A 94 -6.33 -20.44 14.90
CA ASP A 94 -5.81 -21.66 15.53
C ASP A 94 -4.71 -21.41 16.57
N ASP A 95 -4.38 -20.14 16.80
CA ASP A 95 -3.34 -19.72 17.74
C ASP A 95 -3.87 -19.48 19.15
N PHE A 96 -3.10 -19.95 20.12
CA PHE A 96 -3.27 -19.57 21.51
C PHE A 96 -2.34 -18.39 21.82
N VAL A 97 -2.92 -17.30 22.28
CA VAL A 97 -2.24 -16.03 22.53
C VAL A 97 -2.52 -15.51 23.93
N VAL A 98 -1.71 -14.58 24.43
CA VAL A 98 -2.03 -13.82 25.63
C VAL A 98 -2.38 -12.40 25.25
N ILE A 99 -3.60 -11.98 25.57
CA ILE A 99 -4.08 -10.62 25.35
C ILE A 99 -3.83 -9.79 26.61
N GLN A 100 -3.03 -8.74 26.48
CA GLN A 100 -2.77 -7.75 27.52
C GLN A 100 -3.43 -6.44 27.11
N LYS A 101 -4.45 -6.04 27.87
CA LYS A 101 -5.07 -4.73 27.70
C LYS A 101 -4.18 -3.68 28.33
N SER A 102 -3.86 -2.63 27.58
CA SER A 102 -3.18 -1.48 28.13
C SER A 102 -4.12 -0.70 29.06
N VAL A 103 -3.58 0.25 29.84
CA VAL A 103 -4.40 1.11 30.70
C VAL A 103 -5.29 2.06 29.86
N SER A 104 -4.92 2.33 28.59
CA SER A 104 -5.80 2.98 27.62
C SER A 104 -6.58 1.94 26.81
N SER A 105 -7.86 2.22 26.56
CA SER A 105 -8.77 1.33 25.84
C SER A 105 -8.43 1.14 24.36
N GLU A 106 -7.54 1.97 23.79
CA GLU A 106 -7.26 2.03 22.35
C GLU A 106 -6.06 1.17 21.92
N ASN A 107 -5.31 0.59 22.87
CA ASN A 107 -4.13 -0.24 22.57
C ASN A 107 -4.23 -1.61 23.24
N LEU A 108 -4.03 -2.66 22.46
CA LEU A 108 -4.06 -4.04 22.92
C LEU A 108 -2.81 -4.78 22.48
N THR A 109 -2.08 -5.38 23.43
CA THR A 109 -0.89 -6.16 23.14
C THR A 109 -1.22 -7.65 23.10
N ILE A 110 -0.93 -8.32 21.98
CA ILE A 110 -1.11 -9.74 21.75
C ILE A 110 0.27 -10.40 21.81
N ILE A 111 0.47 -11.32 22.75
CA ILE A 111 1.71 -12.07 22.86
C ILE A 111 1.50 -13.46 22.25
N THR A 112 2.34 -13.81 21.28
CA THR A 112 2.26 -15.07 20.52
C THR A 112 3.61 -15.77 20.40
N THR A 113 3.59 -17.01 19.92
CA THR A 113 4.79 -17.75 19.48
C THR A 113 5.07 -17.59 17.99
N ASP A 114 4.06 -17.18 17.20
CA ASP A 114 4.12 -17.05 15.75
C ASP A 114 3.42 -15.75 15.33
N ILE A 115 4.22 -14.68 15.13
CA ILE A 115 3.72 -13.35 14.82
C ILE A 115 2.93 -13.35 13.50
N LEU A 116 3.49 -13.94 12.44
CA LEU A 116 2.90 -13.88 11.10
C LEU A 116 1.58 -14.66 11.05
N ARG A 117 1.52 -15.85 11.64
CA ARG A 117 0.29 -16.66 11.67
C ARG A 117 -0.81 -16.03 12.51
N THR A 118 -0.46 -15.47 13.67
CA THR A 118 -1.43 -14.77 14.53
C THR A 118 -1.96 -13.52 13.84
N THR A 119 -1.10 -12.79 13.12
CA THR A 119 -1.49 -11.63 12.31
C THR A 119 -2.47 -12.02 11.21
N SER A 120 -2.17 -13.07 10.42
CA SER A 120 -3.10 -13.62 9.42
C SER A 120 -4.44 -13.99 10.02
N SER A 121 -4.44 -14.70 11.14
CA SER A 121 -5.66 -15.12 11.82
C SER A 121 -6.53 -13.95 12.27
N LEU A 122 -5.91 -12.86 12.74
CA LEU A 122 -6.64 -11.66 13.14
C LEU A 122 -7.20 -10.90 11.92
N ILE A 123 -6.41 -10.75 10.86
CA ILE A 123 -6.87 -10.09 9.63
C ILE A 123 -8.03 -10.86 8.98
N HIS A 124 -7.93 -12.19 8.85
CA HIS A 124 -9.00 -13.02 8.31
C HIS A 124 -10.26 -13.00 9.20
N GLN A 125 -10.10 -12.83 10.52
CA GLN A 125 -11.24 -12.62 11.41
C GLN A 125 -11.93 -11.27 11.15
N ILE A 126 -11.18 -10.19 10.93
CA ILE A 126 -11.74 -8.87 10.54
C ILE A 126 -12.46 -9.00 9.20
N GLU A 127 -11.82 -9.60 8.20
CA GLU A 127 -12.42 -9.84 6.89
C GLU A 127 -13.69 -10.70 6.98
N LYS A 128 -13.73 -11.72 7.85
CA LYS A 128 -14.93 -12.53 8.06
C LYS A 128 -16.12 -11.70 8.58
N ILE A 129 -15.85 -10.74 9.46
CA ILE A 129 -16.86 -9.83 10.02
C ILE A 129 -17.38 -8.88 8.95
N TYR A 130 -16.48 -8.21 8.22
CA TYR A 130 -16.82 -7.13 7.28
C TYR A 130 -17.01 -7.57 5.83
N LYS A 131 -16.73 -8.84 5.52
CA LYS A 131 -16.71 -9.47 4.18
C LYS A 131 -15.64 -8.96 3.22
N GLU A 132 -15.22 -7.72 3.37
CA GLU A 132 -14.17 -7.09 2.59
C GLU A 132 -13.38 -6.13 3.49
N ILE A 133 -12.07 -6.00 3.24
CA ILE A 133 -11.18 -5.05 3.90
C ILE A 133 -10.27 -4.40 2.86
N ASP A 134 -9.88 -3.14 3.08
CA ASP A 134 -8.78 -2.52 2.35
C ASP A 134 -7.49 -2.70 3.16
N LEU A 135 -6.69 -3.68 2.77
CA LEU A 135 -5.48 -4.08 3.49
C LEU A 135 -4.24 -3.41 2.90
N THR A 136 -3.51 -2.68 3.75
CA THR A 136 -2.16 -2.19 3.49
C THR A 136 -1.16 -2.92 4.39
N ILE A 137 -0.04 -3.38 3.82
CA ILE A 137 1.10 -3.92 4.58
C ILE A 137 2.27 -2.97 4.45
N THR A 138 2.86 -2.59 5.57
CA THR A 138 3.99 -1.67 5.65
C THR A 138 5.16 -2.37 6.32
N PHE A 139 6.29 -2.43 5.62
CA PHE A 139 7.59 -2.78 6.18
C PHE A 139 8.30 -1.48 6.53
N SER A 140 8.73 -1.32 7.78
CA SER A 140 9.35 -0.08 8.26
C SER A 140 10.68 -0.39 8.91
N ASP A 141 11.80 0.08 8.33
CA ASP A 141 13.16 -0.17 8.82
C ASP A 141 13.45 -1.69 8.98
N MET A 142 13.11 -2.46 7.94
CA MET A 142 13.19 -3.92 7.95
C MET A 142 14.11 -4.44 6.85
N MET A 143 14.97 -5.40 7.17
CA MET A 143 15.64 -6.24 6.18
C MET A 143 14.78 -7.47 5.89
N LEU A 144 14.15 -7.54 4.71
CA LEU A 144 13.15 -8.58 4.43
C LEU A 144 13.75 -10.00 4.43
N SER A 145 15.03 -10.15 4.08
CA SER A 145 15.74 -11.43 4.13
C SER A 145 15.94 -11.97 5.56
N GLU A 146 15.82 -11.13 6.59
CA GLU A 146 15.91 -11.54 8.00
C GLU A 146 14.55 -11.99 8.58
N ILE A 147 13.44 -11.70 7.90
CA ILE A 147 12.10 -12.06 8.38
C ILE A 147 11.78 -13.51 8.00
N SER A 148 12.02 -14.42 8.95
CA SER A 148 11.72 -15.85 8.76
C SER A 148 10.24 -16.08 8.40
N GLY A 149 10.00 -16.79 7.29
CA GLY A 149 8.67 -17.17 6.82
C GLY A 149 7.96 -16.11 5.96
N ILE A 150 8.54 -14.91 5.78
CA ILE A 150 7.89 -13.82 5.03
C ILE A 150 7.59 -14.20 3.57
N SER A 151 8.48 -14.97 2.94
CA SER A 151 8.33 -15.45 1.56
C SER A 151 7.15 -16.41 1.36
N SER A 152 6.52 -16.86 2.43
CA SER A 152 5.32 -17.71 2.40
C SER A 152 4.08 -17.05 3.02
N TRP A 153 4.20 -15.78 3.43
CA TRP A 153 3.14 -15.09 4.14
C TRP A 153 2.09 -14.54 3.17
N LYS A 154 1.00 -15.30 2.99
CA LYS A 154 -0.04 -15.03 2.01
C LYS A 154 -0.73 -13.67 2.13
N LEU A 155 -0.72 -13.06 3.33
CA LEU A 155 -1.24 -11.71 3.51
C LEU A 155 -0.57 -10.70 2.58
N VAL A 156 0.71 -10.89 2.24
CA VAL A 156 1.41 -10.05 1.26
C VAL A 156 0.69 -10.06 -0.08
N SER A 157 0.29 -11.23 -0.57
CA SER A 157 -0.43 -11.36 -1.86
C SER A 157 -1.89 -10.91 -1.80
N GLU A 158 -2.48 -10.89 -0.60
CA GLU A 158 -3.87 -10.48 -0.35
C GLU A 158 -4.00 -8.95 -0.16
N ALA A 159 -2.92 -8.28 0.23
CA ALA A 159 -2.92 -6.83 0.43
C ALA A 159 -3.16 -6.08 -0.89
N LYS A 160 -3.92 -4.99 -0.83
CA LYS A 160 -4.10 -4.07 -1.95
C LYS A 160 -2.85 -3.22 -2.16
N ARG A 161 -2.21 -2.81 -1.06
CA ARG A 161 -1.05 -1.94 -1.06
C ARG A 161 0.06 -2.49 -0.18
N ILE A 162 1.29 -2.42 -0.68
CA ILE A 162 2.50 -2.75 0.05
C ILE A 162 3.38 -1.50 0.12
N LYS A 163 3.86 -1.16 1.30
CA LYS A 163 4.81 -0.07 1.51
C LYS A 163 6.11 -0.62 2.07
N MET A 164 7.23 -0.19 1.53
CA MET A 164 8.56 -0.44 2.03
C MET A 164 9.17 0.91 2.39
N ILE A 165 9.27 1.18 3.68
CA ILE A 165 9.79 2.44 4.24
C ILE A 165 11.12 2.13 4.89
N ASP A 166 12.20 2.73 4.39
CA ASP A 166 13.59 2.49 4.82
C ASP A 166 13.92 0.99 4.95
N SER A 167 13.33 0.16 4.08
CA SER A 167 13.40 -1.30 4.18
C SER A 167 14.14 -1.88 2.99
N ASP A 168 14.97 -2.89 3.26
CA ASP A 168 15.87 -3.50 2.29
C ASP A 168 15.28 -4.78 1.70
N LEU A 169 15.46 -4.96 0.39
CA LEU A 169 15.05 -6.14 -0.37
C LEU A 169 16.16 -6.58 -1.31
N ASP A 170 16.65 -7.80 -1.11
CA ASP A 170 17.65 -8.39 -1.99
C ASP A 170 17.02 -8.92 -3.30
N SER A 171 17.78 -8.84 -4.39
CA SER A 171 17.37 -9.29 -5.74
C SER A 171 16.93 -10.76 -5.80
N PHE A 172 17.47 -11.62 -4.95
CA PHE A 172 17.14 -13.05 -4.89
C PHE A 172 16.00 -13.41 -3.91
N SER A 173 15.34 -12.40 -3.33
CA SER A 173 14.31 -12.64 -2.34
C SER A 173 13.05 -13.27 -2.96
N ASP A 174 12.64 -14.41 -2.40
CA ASP A 174 11.38 -15.07 -2.75
C ASP A 174 10.14 -14.21 -2.44
N PHE A 175 10.30 -13.14 -1.65
CA PHE A 175 9.24 -12.16 -1.39
C PHE A 175 8.63 -11.60 -2.69
N GLN A 176 9.45 -11.37 -3.71
CA GLN A 176 8.99 -10.81 -4.99
C GLN A 176 7.93 -11.69 -5.67
N LYS A 177 7.89 -13.00 -5.37
CA LYS A 177 6.89 -13.95 -5.89
C LYS A 177 5.50 -13.77 -5.27
N LEU A 178 5.40 -13.04 -4.15
CA LEU A 178 4.13 -12.74 -3.49
C LEU A 178 3.46 -11.49 -4.07
N LEU A 179 4.18 -10.70 -4.86
CA LEU A 179 3.64 -9.51 -5.50
C LEU A 179 2.70 -9.90 -6.66
N THR A 180 1.56 -9.22 -6.78
CA THR A 180 0.54 -9.52 -7.78
C THR A 180 0.13 -8.31 -8.63
N ALA A 181 -0.47 -8.58 -9.79
CA ALA A 181 -0.83 -7.60 -10.81
C ALA A 181 -1.74 -6.46 -10.38
N ASN A 182 -2.53 -6.65 -9.32
CA ASN A 182 -3.50 -5.66 -8.89
C ASN A 182 -2.99 -4.79 -7.74
N GLN A 183 -1.75 -4.99 -7.29
CA GLN A 183 -1.21 -4.31 -6.13
C GLN A 183 -0.58 -2.96 -6.44
N GLU A 184 -0.57 -2.12 -5.41
CA GLU A 184 0.19 -0.88 -5.37
C GLU A 184 1.42 -1.08 -4.48
N LEU A 185 2.61 -0.74 -5.00
CA LEU A 185 3.87 -0.85 -4.27
C LEU A 185 4.44 0.56 -4.05
N VAL A 186 4.71 0.90 -2.79
CA VAL A 186 5.36 2.16 -2.41
C VAL A 186 6.76 1.83 -1.88
N LEU A 187 7.77 2.46 -2.45
CA LEU A 187 9.18 2.30 -2.11
C LEU A 187 9.72 3.65 -1.63
N ASP A 188 9.97 3.76 -0.34
CA ASP A 188 10.31 5.02 0.32
C ASP A 188 11.57 4.84 1.18
N GLY A 189 12.73 4.99 0.56
CA GLY A 189 14.02 4.74 1.21
C GLY A 189 14.43 3.27 1.11
N GLY A 190 15.51 2.91 1.77
CA GLY A 190 16.08 1.55 1.73
C GLY A 190 16.73 1.16 0.39
N ALA A 191 17.51 0.08 0.43
CA ALA A 191 18.13 -0.54 -0.72
C ALA A 191 17.23 -1.69 -1.22
N VAL A 192 16.61 -1.48 -2.38
CA VAL A 192 15.67 -2.42 -2.97
C VAL A 192 16.20 -2.86 -4.33
N GLU A 193 16.37 -4.17 -4.50
CA GLU A 193 16.76 -4.78 -5.76
C GLU A 193 15.72 -5.81 -6.18
N PHE A 194 15.29 -5.75 -7.44
CA PHE A 194 14.40 -6.74 -8.04
C PHE A 194 15.20 -7.66 -8.95
N GLY A 195 15.02 -8.98 -8.79
CA GLY A 195 15.70 -9.97 -9.61
C GLY A 195 15.01 -10.27 -10.94
N GLN A 196 13.79 -9.75 -11.11
CA GLN A 196 12.93 -9.95 -12.27
C GLN A 196 12.00 -8.74 -12.47
N GLU A 197 11.42 -8.61 -13.65
CA GLU A 197 10.44 -7.57 -13.92
C GLU A 197 9.23 -7.68 -12.98
N LEU A 198 8.87 -6.56 -12.36
CA LEU A 198 7.71 -6.49 -11.49
C LEU A 198 6.44 -6.37 -12.31
N THR A 199 5.44 -7.15 -11.91
CA THR A 199 4.14 -7.18 -12.57
C THR A 199 3.07 -6.67 -11.61
N VAL A 200 3.18 -5.43 -11.11
CA VAL A 200 2.20 -4.79 -10.20
C VAL A 200 1.41 -3.67 -10.91
N LYS A 201 0.29 -3.22 -10.33
CA LYS A 201 -0.56 -2.17 -10.93
C LYS A 201 0.14 -0.82 -10.86
N THR A 202 0.62 -0.45 -9.68
CA THR A 202 1.23 0.86 -9.44
C THR A 202 2.53 0.70 -8.68
N ILE A 203 3.56 1.46 -9.05
CA ILE A 203 4.80 1.62 -8.29
C ILE A 203 4.99 3.10 -8.00
N GLU A 204 5.13 3.45 -6.72
CA GLU A 204 5.48 4.79 -6.26
C GLU A 204 6.87 4.75 -5.60
N VAL A 205 7.81 5.56 -6.07
CA VAL A 205 9.17 5.63 -5.53
C VAL A 205 9.40 7.03 -4.94
N LYS A 206 9.67 7.09 -3.64
CA LYS A 206 9.86 8.35 -2.88
C LYS A 206 11.29 8.61 -2.43
N GLY A 207 12.02 7.53 -2.14
CA GLY A 207 13.30 7.59 -1.43
C GLY A 207 14.32 6.54 -1.86
N SER A 208 13.92 5.58 -2.68
CA SER A 208 14.73 4.39 -3.02
C SER A 208 15.42 4.58 -4.37
N ARG A 209 16.72 4.27 -4.45
CA ARG A 209 17.43 4.27 -5.74
C ARG A 209 17.36 2.89 -6.36
N LEU A 210 16.58 2.77 -7.42
CA LEU A 210 16.37 1.53 -8.17
C LEU A 210 16.99 1.62 -9.55
N ASP A 211 17.36 0.47 -10.13
CA ASP A 211 17.45 0.36 -11.59
C ASP A 211 16.03 0.43 -12.18
N TYR A 212 15.55 1.66 -12.34
CA TYR A 212 14.18 1.97 -12.74
C TYR A 212 13.85 1.45 -14.15
N ASN A 213 14.87 1.14 -14.95
CA ASN A 213 14.69 0.49 -16.25
C ASN A 213 14.03 -0.88 -16.12
N MET A 214 14.00 -1.51 -14.94
CA MET A 214 13.34 -2.80 -14.71
C MET A 214 11.85 -2.70 -14.34
N LEU A 215 11.29 -1.50 -14.23
CA LEU A 215 9.92 -1.30 -13.73
C LEU A 215 8.88 -1.34 -14.86
N ASN A 216 8.27 -2.49 -15.11
CA ASN A 216 7.21 -2.70 -16.11
C ASN A 216 5.82 -2.80 -15.45
N CYS A 217 5.32 -1.68 -14.92
CA CYS A 217 4.02 -1.59 -14.24
C CYS A 217 3.01 -0.78 -15.06
N GLU A 218 1.74 -0.74 -14.63
CA GLU A 218 0.74 0.09 -15.32
C GLU A 218 0.91 1.58 -15.00
N ASN A 219 1.22 1.90 -13.74
CA ASN A 219 1.34 3.28 -13.28
C ASN A 219 2.65 3.45 -12.50
N LEU A 220 3.57 4.26 -13.01
CA LEU A 220 4.81 4.60 -12.31
C LEU A 220 4.73 6.03 -11.76
N ILE A 221 5.10 6.23 -10.51
CA ILE A 221 5.18 7.55 -9.87
C ILE A 221 6.58 7.68 -9.26
N LEU A 222 7.36 8.64 -9.74
CA LEU A 222 8.68 8.97 -9.23
C LEU A 222 8.64 10.32 -8.52
N ASN A 223 9.04 10.32 -7.25
CA ASN A 223 9.30 11.52 -6.47
C ASN A 223 10.77 11.93 -6.65
N GLU A 224 11.03 13.22 -6.62
CA GLU A 224 11.77 13.76 -7.75
C GLU A 224 13.07 14.44 -7.37
N TRP A 225 13.67 13.95 -6.30
CA TRP A 225 15.00 14.37 -5.87
C TRP A 225 16.07 13.30 -6.08
N ILE A 226 15.66 12.09 -6.47
CA ILE A 226 16.56 10.94 -6.61
C ILE A 226 16.86 10.64 -8.08
N TYR A 227 15.86 10.82 -8.95
CA TYR A 227 16.00 10.57 -10.36
C TYR A 227 16.30 11.85 -11.11
N THR A 228 17.32 11.82 -11.97
CA THR A 228 17.59 12.94 -12.87
C THR A 228 16.56 12.95 -13.99
N GLU A 229 16.37 14.10 -14.62
CA GLU A 229 15.47 14.15 -15.76
C GLU A 229 15.98 13.25 -16.92
N ASP A 230 17.30 13.14 -17.13
CA ASP A 230 17.91 12.20 -18.10
C ASP A 230 17.45 10.74 -17.87
N GLU A 231 17.33 10.32 -16.62
CA GLU A 231 16.86 8.98 -16.28
C GLU A 231 15.38 8.78 -16.68
N ALA A 232 14.56 9.83 -16.58
CA ALA A 232 13.19 9.78 -17.10
C ALA A 232 13.15 9.66 -18.64
N LEU A 233 14.12 10.25 -19.36
CA LEU A 233 14.22 10.09 -20.83
C LEU A 233 14.62 8.68 -21.22
N ASP A 234 15.58 8.09 -20.50
CA ASP A 234 15.98 6.71 -20.75
C ASP A 234 14.79 5.75 -20.58
N TYR A 235 13.95 5.98 -19.57
CA TYR A 235 12.72 5.21 -19.35
C TYR A 235 11.71 5.37 -20.52
N ILE A 236 11.45 6.60 -20.97
CA ILE A 236 10.58 6.86 -22.13
C ILE A 236 11.18 6.33 -23.43
N GLY A 237 12.50 6.40 -23.60
CA GLY A 237 13.24 5.82 -24.71
C GLY A 237 13.06 4.31 -24.77
N LYS A 238 13.13 3.63 -23.61
CA LYS A 238 12.82 2.20 -23.50
C LYS A 238 11.38 1.91 -23.94
N TRP A 239 10.40 2.73 -23.53
CA TRP A 239 9.02 2.60 -24.00
C TRP A 239 8.90 2.75 -25.53
N LYS A 240 9.55 3.77 -26.11
CA LYS A 240 9.56 4.03 -27.57
C LYS A 240 10.19 2.87 -28.36
N ASN A 241 11.21 2.22 -27.80
CA ASN A 241 11.86 1.05 -28.39
C ASN A 241 11.09 -0.27 -28.16
N GLY A 242 9.92 -0.18 -27.53
CA GLY A 242 9.02 -1.29 -27.30
C GLY A 242 9.29 -2.14 -26.07
N GLY A 243 10.05 -1.62 -25.11
CA GLY A 243 9.97 -2.07 -23.73
C GLY A 243 8.72 -1.50 -23.04
N LEU A 244 8.41 -1.97 -21.84
CA LEU A 244 7.38 -1.37 -20.97
C LEU A 244 5.94 -1.44 -21.53
N ASP A 245 5.56 -2.56 -22.14
CA ASP A 245 4.25 -2.70 -22.82
C ASP A 245 3.04 -2.48 -21.91
N ARG A 246 3.21 -2.66 -20.59
CA ARG A 246 2.14 -2.49 -19.60
C ARG A 246 1.91 -1.04 -19.18
N LEU A 247 2.85 -0.14 -19.47
CA LEU A 247 2.80 1.24 -19.01
C LEU A 247 1.55 1.94 -19.56
N LYS A 248 0.77 2.52 -18.66
CA LYS A 248 -0.39 3.37 -18.94
C LYS A 248 -0.12 4.80 -18.51
N THR A 249 0.48 4.98 -17.33
CA THR A 249 0.82 6.30 -16.81
C THR A 249 2.22 6.33 -16.19
N PHE A 250 2.93 7.43 -16.38
CA PHE A 250 4.19 7.72 -15.70
C PHE A 250 4.17 9.16 -15.18
N LYS A 251 4.40 9.36 -13.89
CA LYS A 251 4.46 10.65 -13.22
C LYS A 251 5.87 10.91 -12.68
N LEU A 252 6.40 12.08 -12.97
CA LEU A 252 7.61 12.64 -12.39
C LEU A 252 7.18 13.93 -11.66
N LEU A 253 7.28 13.95 -10.32
CA LEU A 253 6.68 14.99 -9.45
C LEU A 253 7.62 16.14 -9.05
N ASN A 254 7.44 17.39 -9.50
CA ASN A 254 8.34 18.56 -9.29
C ASN A 254 9.33 18.89 -10.45
N ALA A 255 9.07 18.42 -11.67
CA ALA A 255 10.03 18.44 -12.77
C ALA A 255 10.28 19.87 -13.22
N ASP A 256 11.47 20.14 -13.75
CA ASP A 256 11.75 21.45 -14.33
C ASP A 256 10.88 21.63 -15.58
N HIS A 257 10.00 22.63 -15.58
CA HIS A 257 9.15 22.93 -16.72
C HIS A 257 9.94 23.38 -17.96
N GLN A 258 11.18 23.88 -17.81
CA GLN A 258 12.04 24.22 -18.95
C GLN A 258 12.53 22.98 -19.72
N TRP A 259 12.34 21.80 -19.15
CA TRP A 259 12.79 20.53 -19.68
C TRP A 259 12.07 20.10 -20.98
N ILE A 260 10.88 20.66 -21.25
CA ILE A 260 10.14 20.52 -22.52
C ILE A 260 11.00 20.87 -23.74
N SER A 261 11.96 21.79 -23.56
CA SER A 261 12.74 22.36 -24.64
C SER A 261 13.79 21.41 -25.21
N PHE A 262 14.23 20.41 -24.44
CA PHE A 262 15.61 19.97 -24.62
C PHE A 262 15.87 18.71 -25.44
N GLU A 263 15.00 17.70 -25.57
CA GLU A 263 15.55 16.49 -26.23
C GLU A 263 14.60 15.47 -26.86
N PHE A 264 13.32 15.79 -27.11
CA PHE A 264 12.48 14.87 -27.88
C PHE A 264 11.70 15.55 -29.00
N GLU A 265 11.70 14.91 -30.17
CA GLU A 265 10.93 15.22 -31.39
C GLU A 265 9.41 15.05 -31.22
N GLY A 266 8.86 15.47 -30.07
CA GLY A 266 7.44 15.38 -29.79
C GLY A 266 6.63 16.33 -30.67
N ILE A 267 5.42 15.90 -31.04
CA ILE A 267 4.52 16.67 -31.89
C ILE A 267 3.51 17.37 -31.00
N PRO A 268 3.47 18.72 -30.96
CA PRO A 268 2.46 19.44 -30.20
C PRO A 268 1.05 19.10 -30.68
N TRP A 269 0.15 18.81 -29.74
CA TRP A 269 -1.26 18.59 -30.07
C TRP A 269 -1.93 19.90 -30.50
N THR A 270 -2.64 19.88 -31.64
CA THR A 270 -3.25 21.09 -32.22
C THR A 270 -4.73 20.94 -32.58
N GLN A 271 -5.35 19.77 -32.35
CA GLN A 271 -6.71 19.49 -32.81
C GLN A 271 -7.82 19.86 -31.80
N GLY A 272 -7.52 20.74 -30.84
CA GLY A 272 -8.49 21.23 -29.85
C GLY A 272 -8.54 20.40 -28.57
N PRO A 273 -9.63 20.49 -27.78
CA PRO A 273 -9.68 19.88 -26.46
C PRO A 273 -9.49 18.36 -26.48
N ARG A 274 -8.64 17.85 -25.58
CA ARG A 274 -8.35 16.41 -25.46
C ARG A 274 -8.34 16.01 -23.99
N PHE A 275 -9.08 14.95 -23.66
CA PHE A 275 -9.19 14.45 -22.29
C PHE A 275 -8.82 12.97 -22.22
N TYR A 276 -8.13 12.59 -21.15
CA TYR A 276 -7.81 11.19 -20.83
C TYR A 276 -8.60 10.81 -19.58
N GLU A 277 -9.34 9.72 -19.67
CA GLU A 277 -10.12 9.17 -18.55
C GLU A 277 -9.26 8.21 -17.75
N THR A 278 -9.18 8.44 -16.44
CA THR A 278 -8.49 7.58 -15.49
C THR A 278 -9.47 7.09 -14.43
N ASP A 279 -9.08 6.07 -13.66
CA ASP A 279 -9.79 5.64 -12.44
C ASP A 279 -10.01 6.80 -11.45
N GLN A 280 -9.23 7.88 -11.54
CA GLN A 280 -9.25 9.05 -10.66
C GLN A 280 -9.99 10.27 -11.26
N GLY A 281 -10.47 10.16 -12.50
CA GLY A 281 -11.23 11.21 -13.18
C GLY A 281 -10.68 11.60 -14.56
N LEU A 282 -11.26 12.67 -15.12
CA LEU A 282 -10.86 13.27 -16.39
C LEU A 282 -9.74 14.28 -16.16
N ILE A 283 -8.72 14.20 -16.99
CA ILE A 283 -7.62 15.16 -16.99
C ILE A 283 -7.57 15.82 -18.37
N ASP A 284 -7.21 17.10 -18.42
CA ASP A 284 -7.12 17.91 -19.65
C ASP A 284 -5.69 17.87 -20.22
N TYR A 285 -5.59 17.56 -21.51
CA TYR A 285 -4.34 17.40 -22.25
C TYR A 285 -4.28 18.23 -23.53
N SER A 286 -5.09 19.27 -23.59
CA SER A 286 -5.19 20.13 -24.77
C SER A 286 -3.87 20.81 -25.14
N GLU A 287 -2.95 20.93 -24.17
CA GLU A 287 -1.60 21.52 -24.34
C GLU A 287 -0.49 20.44 -24.38
N GLY A 288 -0.84 19.18 -24.59
CA GLY A 288 0.11 18.06 -24.55
C GLY A 288 1.03 17.96 -25.76
N VAL A 289 2.14 17.26 -25.55
CA VAL A 289 3.12 16.89 -26.58
C VAL A 289 3.07 15.38 -26.78
N ASP A 290 2.84 14.94 -28.02
CA ASP A 290 2.69 13.52 -28.37
C ASP A 290 4.00 12.90 -28.87
N TRP A 291 4.22 11.65 -28.50
CA TRP A 291 5.23 10.78 -29.12
C TRP A 291 4.60 9.48 -29.58
N ILE A 292 5.09 9.00 -30.71
CA ILE A 292 4.52 7.86 -31.41
C ILE A 292 5.59 6.76 -31.47
N ARG A 293 5.25 5.58 -30.96
CA ARG A 293 6.04 4.35 -31.09
C ARG A 293 5.87 3.80 -32.51
N GLU A 294 6.82 2.98 -32.97
CA GLU A 294 6.77 2.40 -34.34
C GLU A 294 5.49 1.58 -34.62
N ASP A 295 4.87 1.02 -33.57
CA ASP A 295 3.62 0.26 -33.66
C ASP A 295 2.35 1.13 -33.66
N GLY A 296 2.50 2.46 -33.59
CA GLY A 296 1.40 3.43 -33.60
C GLY A 296 0.85 3.80 -32.21
N ARG A 297 1.33 3.19 -31.11
CA ARG A 297 0.95 3.63 -29.76
C ARG A 297 1.45 5.05 -29.51
N VAL A 298 0.63 5.85 -28.86
CA VAL A 298 0.93 7.26 -28.55
C VAL A 298 1.17 7.40 -27.06
N VAL A 299 2.17 8.19 -26.67
CA VAL A 299 2.27 8.72 -25.31
C VAL A 299 2.17 10.24 -25.36
N THR A 300 1.41 10.85 -24.45
CA THR A 300 1.28 12.31 -24.35
C THR A 300 1.88 12.79 -23.03
N LEU A 301 2.78 13.77 -23.08
CA LEU A 301 3.25 14.50 -21.90
C LEU A 301 2.44 15.77 -21.70
N VAL A 302 2.06 15.99 -20.45
CA VAL A 302 1.59 17.30 -19.96
C VAL A 302 2.24 17.64 -18.63
N PHE A 303 2.20 18.93 -18.33
CA PHE A 303 2.64 19.44 -17.05
C PHE A 303 1.44 19.88 -16.23
N THR A 304 1.37 19.39 -15.00
CA THR A 304 0.31 19.72 -14.05
C THR A 304 0.89 20.33 -12.78
N MET A 305 0.03 20.96 -11.99
CA MET A 305 0.38 21.47 -10.66
C MET A 305 0.17 20.42 -9.55
N GLU A 306 -0.21 19.18 -9.91
CA GLU A 306 -0.44 18.09 -8.95
C GLU A 306 0.85 17.80 -8.18
N GLY A 307 0.81 17.68 -6.85
CA GLY A 307 1.96 17.22 -6.05
C GLY A 307 3.18 18.16 -6.00
N VAL A 308 3.10 19.36 -6.60
CA VAL A 308 4.20 20.33 -6.62
C VAL A 308 4.41 20.94 -5.23
N LYS A 309 5.65 20.92 -4.72
CA LYS A 309 6.04 21.68 -3.53
C LYS A 309 6.18 23.15 -3.92
N VAL A 310 5.38 24.01 -3.30
CA VAL A 310 5.43 25.46 -3.54
C VAL A 310 6.69 26.03 -2.90
N ASP A 311 7.67 26.45 -3.71
CA ASP A 311 8.77 27.30 -3.26
C ASP A 311 8.39 28.78 -3.44
N PRO A 312 8.33 29.59 -2.37
CA PRO A 312 7.99 31.01 -2.46
C PRO A 312 8.99 31.86 -3.25
N MET A 313 10.16 31.32 -3.61
CA MET A 313 11.18 31.98 -4.45
C MET A 313 11.10 31.57 -5.94
N GLU A 314 10.21 30.65 -6.32
CA GLU A 314 10.05 30.23 -7.72
C GLU A 314 9.36 31.31 -8.57
N THR A 315 9.92 31.54 -9.75
CA THR A 315 9.30 32.35 -10.80
C THR A 315 8.43 31.47 -11.71
N PRO A 316 7.47 32.01 -12.47
CA PRO A 316 6.72 31.23 -13.46
C PRO A 316 7.58 30.48 -14.49
N ARG A 317 8.85 30.88 -14.65
CA ARG A 317 9.84 30.23 -15.52
C ARG A 317 10.67 29.14 -14.84
N SER A 318 10.77 29.15 -13.51
CA SER A 318 11.50 28.17 -12.72
C SER A 318 10.56 27.29 -11.90
N MET A 319 9.25 27.43 -12.10
CA MET A 319 8.24 26.74 -11.32
C MET A 319 8.29 25.25 -11.65
N ARG A 320 8.56 24.44 -10.64
CA ARG A 320 8.52 22.99 -10.76
C ARG A 320 7.10 22.53 -11.06
N ARG A 321 6.95 21.46 -11.85
CA ARG A 321 5.64 20.93 -12.28
C ARG A 321 5.66 19.43 -12.37
N THR A 322 4.54 18.77 -12.11
CA THR A 322 4.47 17.33 -12.36
C THR A 322 4.41 17.05 -13.85
N ALA A 323 5.41 16.36 -14.38
CA ALA A 323 5.41 15.81 -15.72
C ALA A 323 4.61 14.49 -15.71
N LEU A 324 3.51 14.47 -16.45
CA LEU A 324 2.60 13.34 -16.57
C LEU A 324 2.62 12.81 -18.00
N PHE A 325 3.10 11.58 -18.16
CA PHE A 325 3.13 10.81 -19.40
C PHE A 325 1.98 9.81 -19.42
N LEU A 326 1.26 9.75 -20.54
CA LEU A 326 0.05 8.92 -20.67
C LEU A 326 0.05 8.15 -21.96
N VAL A 327 -0.02 6.83 -21.84
CA VAL A 327 0.02 5.93 -22.96
C VAL A 327 -1.40 5.66 -23.43
N TRP A 328 -1.69 6.00 -24.67
CA TRP A 328 -2.97 5.76 -25.31
C TRP A 328 -3.08 4.27 -25.72
N PRO A 329 -4.28 3.68 -25.56
CA PRO A 329 -4.55 2.31 -25.96
C PRO A 329 -4.50 2.10 -27.49
#